data_AF-A0A0Q5HY08-F1
#
_entry.id   AF-A0A0Q5HY08-F1
#
_cell.length_a   1.000
_cell.length_b   1.000
_cell.length_c   1.000
_cell.angle_alpha   90.00
_cell.angle_beta   90.00
_cell.angle_gamma   90.00
#
_symmetry.space_group_name_H-M   'P 1'
#
loop_
_entity.id
_entity.type
_entity.pdbx_description
1 polymer ?
#
loop_
_entity_poly.entity_id
_entity_poly.type
_entity_poly.pdbx_seq_one_letter_code
_entity_poly.pdbx_strand_id
1 'polypeptide(L)'
;MSEIYHPHPDEHGRKLRLLAPSQECDLARLTDAQACVTFIPGSACGDMLNGVVLAQAAESEIEHAMWRADAEPIEEPPFVLPAGKQAAAGAVVVEPDGRLWLVAPSNAFGGYTATFPKGRAMGASLRATAIRETWEESGLSIVLTGWLGDFSRTQTHTRFYLARRVGGHPAGMGWESQAVHLATPAQARQLLNRSTDHAVLDAFLSRG
;
A
#
# COMPACT_ATOMS: atom_id res chain seq x y z
N MET A 1 11.50 -27.04 -10.71
CA MET A 1 11.37 -25.57 -10.64
C MET A 1 12.24 -25.09 -9.49
N SER A 2 13.07 -24.07 -9.69
CA SER A 2 13.88 -23.48 -8.62
C SER A 2 12.98 -22.81 -7.58
N GLU A 3 13.33 -22.92 -6.31
CA GLU A 3 12.62 -22.22 -5.24
C GLU A 3 12.88 -20.71 -5.35
N ILE A 4 11.82 -19.92 -5.23
CA ILE A 4 11.90 -18.45 -5.26
C ILE A 4 11.67 -17.95 -3.82
N TYR A 5 12.53 -17.04 -3.39
CA TYR A 5 12.49 -16.43 -2.07
C TYR A 5 12.32 -14.92 -2.20
N HIS A 6 11.59 -14.33 -1.28
CA HIS A 6 11.55 -12.89 -1.13
C HIS A 6 12.96 -12.38 -0.72
N PRO A 7 13.45 -11.26 -1.29
CA PRO A 7 14.79 -10.76 -0.96
C PRO A 7 14.90 -10.23 0.47
N HIS A 8 13.83 -9.67 1.02
CA HIS A 8 13.75 -9.29 2.44
C HIS A 8 13.36 -10.50 3.31
N PRO A 9 14.02 -10.70 4.47
CA PRO A 9 13.64 -11.73 5.43
C PRO A 9 12.33 -11.37 6.13
N ASP A 10 11.70 -12.36 6.76
CA ASP A 10 10.54 -12.15 7.63
C ASP A 10 10.90 -11.39 8.92
N GLU A 11 9.89 -11.10 9.74
CA GLU A 11 10.01 -10.45 11.06
C GLU A 11 10.98 -11.14 12.04
N HIS A 12 11.37 -12.40 11.77
CA HIS A 12 12.31 -13.18 12.57
C HIS A 12 13.68 -13.36 11.87
N GLY A 13 13.94 -12.64 10.78
CA GLY A 13 15.19 -12.74 10.03
C GLY A 13 15.30 -13.99 9.15
N ARG A 14 14.21 -14.74 8.93
CA ARG A 14 14.20 -15.98 8.15
C ARG A 14 13.89 -15.68 6.69
N LYS A 15 14.45 -16.50 5.79
CA LYS A 15 14.11 -16.41 4.36
C LYS A 15 12.64 -16.79 4.14
N LEU A 16 11.90 -15.94 3.46
CA LEU A 16 10.52 -16.21 3.09
C LEU A 16 10.47 -16.84 1.70
N ARG A 17 10.00 -18.09 1.62
CA ARG A 17 9.73 -18.75 0.33
C ARG A 17 8.40 -18.27 -0.24
N LEU A 18 8.38 -17.94 -1.54
CA LEU A 18 7.18 -17.65 -2.29
C LEU A 18 6.65 -18.93 -2.94
N LEU A 19 5.44 -19.34 -2.56
CA LEU A 19 4.80 -20.58 -3.01
C LEU A 19 4.20 -20.43 -4.41
N ALA A 20 3.67 -19.24 -4.70
CA ALA A 20 3.09 -18.86 -5.98
C ALA A 20 3.52 -17.41 -6.29
N PRO A 21 4.79 -17.20 -6.69
CA PRO A 21 5.33 -15.86 -6.90
C PRO A 21 4.59 -15.14 -8.03
N SER A 22 4.28 -13.87 -7.78
CA SER A 22 3.77 -12.96 -8.81
C SER A 22 4.74 -12.82 -9.98
N GLN A 23 4.22 -12.42 -11.13
CA GLN A 23 5.01 -12.09 -12.31
C GLN A 23 4.92 -10.59 -12.57
N GLU A 24 6.06 -10.03 -12.94
CA GLU A 24 6.13 -8.67 -13.47
C GLU A 24 5.23 -8.52 -14.70
N CYS A 25 4.56 -7.38 -14.83
CA CYS A 25 3.68 -7.11 -15.95
C CYS A 25 3.72 -5.63 -16.35
N ASP A 26 3.79 -5.38 -17.66
CA ASP A 26 3.60 -4.06 -18.27
C ASP A 26 4.50 -2.92 -17.77
N LEU A 27 5.72 -3.19 -17.28
CA LEU A 27 6.65 -2.14 -16.85
C LEU A 27 6.97 -1.12 -17.95
N ALA A 28 7.05 -1.56 -19.21
CA ALA A 28 7.29 -0.67 -20.35
C ALA A 28 6.13 0.32 -20.60
N ARG A 29 4.96 0.06 -20.00
CA ARG A 29 3.77 0.91 -20.05
C ARG A 29 3.56 1.70 -18.76
N LEU A 30 4.62 1.92 -17.99
CA LEU A 30 4.56 2.67 -16.72
C LEU A 30 3.81 3.99 -16.84
N THR A 31 4.06 4.76 -17.90
CA THR A 31 3.46 6.09 -18.13
C THR A 31 2.11 6.04 -18.86
N ASP A 32 1.61 4.86 -19.20
CA ASP A 32 0.27 4.70 -19.78
C ASP A 32 -0.77 4.66 -18.66
N ALA A 33 -1.58 5.72 -18.57
CA ALA A 33 -2.62 5.89 -17.56
C ALA A 33 -3.70 4.78 -17.58
N GLN A 34 -3.78 3.97 -18.64
CA GLN A 34 -4.72 2.86 -18.76
C GLN A 34 -4.08 1.49 -18.49
N ALA A 35 -2.76 1.41 -18.34
CA ALA A 35 -2.06 0.16 -18.08
C ALA A 35 -2.20 -0.28 -16.62
N CYS A 36 -2.29 -1.60 -16.42
CA CYS A 36 -2.16 -2.25 -15.12
C CYS A 36 -0.73 -2.78 -14.99
N VAL A 37 0.10 -2.10 -14.21
CA VAL A 37 1.52 -2.43 -14.07
C VAL A 37 1.72 -3.23 -12.80
N THR A 38 2.47 -4.33 -12.87
CA THR A 38 2.84 -5.15 -11.69
C THR A 38 4.34 -5.14 -11.52
N PHE A 39 4.77 -4.72 -10.34
CA PHE A 39 6.15 -4.80 -9.87
C PHE A 39 6.30 -6.03 -8.98
N ILE A 40 7.45 -6.67 -9.06
CA ILE A 40 7.92 -7.70 -8.13
C ILE A 40 9.20 -7.20 -7.44
N PRO A 41 9.67 -7.87 -6.37
CA PRO A 41 10.93 -7.50 -5.73
C PRO A 41 12.09 -7.46 -6.72
N GLY A 42 12.77 -6.30 -6.77
CA GLY A 42 13.89 -6.06 -7.69
C GLY A 42 13.53 -5.69 -9.13
N SER A 43 12.24 -5.53 -9.48
CA SER A 43 11.81 -4.98 -10.77
C SER A 43 12.56 -3.69 -11.12
N ALA A 44 13.08 -3.62 -12.35
CA ALA A 44 13.73 -2.44 -12.89
C ALA A 44 12.77 -1.74 -13.87
N CYS A 45 12.38 -0.51 -13.57
CA CYS A 45 11.46 0.26 -14.40
C CYS A 45 11.98 1.69 -14.62
N GLY A 46 11.33 2.46 -15.49
CA GLY A 46 11.75 3.83 -15.79
C GLY A 46 11.89 4.70 -14.54
N ASP A 47 12.79 5.68 -14.60
CA ASP A 47 13.23 6.42 -13.42
C ASP A 47 12.17 7.36 -12.81
N MET A 48 11.02 7.57 -13.47
CA MET A 48 10.02 8.55 -13.05
C MET A 48 8.61 8.19 -13.52
N LEU A 49 7.63 8.44 -12.65
CA LEU A 49 6.20 8.36 -12.95
C LEU A 49 5.52 9.65 -12.48
N ASN A 50 4.76 10.29 -13.36
CA ASN A 50 3.99 11.51 -13.07
C ASN A 50 4.81 12.63 -12.40
N GLY A 51 6.06 12.80 -12.84
CA GLY A 51 6.97 13.83 -12.30
C GLY A 51 7.65 13.47 -10.97
N VAL A 52 7.40 12.27 -10.42
CA VAL A 52 8.02 11.79 -9.19
C VAL A 52 8.97 10.63 -9.51
N VAL A 53 10.24 10.83 -9.16
CA VAL A 53 11.30 9.83 -9.35
C VAL A 53 10.99 8.55 -8.59
N LEU A 54 11.23 7.41 -9.22
CA LEU A 54 11.18 6.10 -8.58
C LEU A 54 12.58 5.79 -8.04
N ALA A 55 12.78 6.09 -6.76
CA ALA A 55 14.01 5.81 -6.04
C ALA A 55 13.67 5.25 -4.66
N GLN A 56 14.50 4.33 -4.16
CA GLN A 56 14.32 3.76 -2.83
C GLN A 56 14.29 4.87 -1.79
N ALA A 57 13.24 4.89 -0.96
CA ALA A 57 13.16 5.82 0.16
C ALA A 57 13.98 5.28 1.32
N ALA A 58 14.78 6.14 1.95
CA ALA A 58 15.51 5.78 3.15
C ALA A 58 14.56 5.70 4.35
N GLU A 59 14.81 4.76 5.26
CA GLU A 59 14.02 4.59 6.49
C GLU A 59 13.89 5.90 7.29
N SER A 60 14.97 6.67 7.41
CA SER A 60 14.95 7.98 8.09
C SER A 60 14.03 9.03 7.43
N GLU A 61 13.81 8.96 6.12
CA GLU A 61 12.84 9.83 5.44
C GLU A 61 11.40 9.46 5.84
N ILE A 62 11.14 8.17 6.00
CA ILE A 62 9.85 7.63 6.42
C ILE A 62 9.59 7.94 7.90
N GLU A 63 10.58 7.75 8.77
CA GLU A 63 10.50 8.13 10.18
C GLU A 63 10.19 9.62 10.35
N HIS A 64 10.85 10.47 9.56
CA HIS A 64 10.58 11.92 9.57
C HIS A 64 9.15 12.23 9.07
N ALA A 65 8.68 11.56 8.02
CA ALA A 65 7.30 11.70 7.55
C ALA A 65 6.27 11.26 8.59
N MET A 66 6.52 10.13 9.28
CA MET A 66 5.69 9.64 10.38
C MET A 66 5.62 10.63 11.54
N TRP A 67 6.76 11.21 11.94
CA TRP A 67 6.83 12.23 12.99
C TRP A 67 6.00 13.47 12.65
N ARG A 68 5.99 13.88 11.37
CA ARG A 68 5.24 15.05 10.90
C ARG A 68 3.76 14.76 10.62
N ALA A 69 3.34 13.51 10.58
CA ALA A 69 2.02 13.11 10.12
C ALA A 69 0.87 13.76 10.92
N ASP A 70 1.08 13.99 12.21
CA ASP A 70 0.11 14.62 13.10
C ASP A 70 0.22 16.15 13.15
N ALA A 71 1.30 16.73 12.61
CA ALA A 71 1.48 18.18 12.53
C ALA A 71 0.74 18.81 11.34
N GLU A 72 0.53 18.03 10.27
CA GLU A 72 -0.19 18.50 9.08
C GLU A 72 -1.71 18.47 9.33
N PRO A 73 -2.45 19.56 9.04
CA PRO A 73 -3.88 19.60 9.28
C PRO A 73 -4.62 18.72 8.27
N ILE A 74 -5.19 17.62 8.76
CA ILE A 74 -6.21 16.83 8.05
C ILE A 74 -7.46 16.84 8.92
N GLU A 75 -8.58 17.25 8.34
CA GLU A 75 -9.88 17.14 9.00
C GLU A 75 -10.32 15.68 8.99
N GLU A 76 -10.50 15.12 10.18
CA GLU A 76 -10.95 13.73 10.36
C GLU A 76 -11.83 13.61 11.62
N PRO A 77 -12.88 12.78 11.60
CA PRO A 77 -13.70 12.56 12.78
C PRO A 77 -12.91 11.80 13.86
N PRO A 78 -13.31 11.87 15.13
CA PRO A 78 -12.75 11.04 16.19
C PRO A 78 -12.78 9.56 15.80
N PHE A 79 -11.68 8.85 16.02
CA PHE A 79 -11.62 7.40 15.79
C PHE A 79 -12.23 6.65 16.96
N VAL A 80 -13.36 5.97 16.72
CA VAL A 80 -14.06 5.19 17.75
C VAL A 80 -13.76 3.71 17.53
N LEU A 81 -12.87 3.14 18.34
CA LEU A 81 -12.50 1.72 18.24
C LEU A 81 -13.62 0.83 18.80
N PRO A 82 -14.26 -0.04 17.99
CA PRO A 82 -15.26 -0.98 18.49
C PRO A 82 -14.65 -2.00 19.45
N ALA A 83 -15.44 -2.42 20.45
CA ALA A 83 -15.01 -3.44 21.41
C ALA A 83 -14.57 -4.74 20.70
N GLY A 84 -13.45 -5.30 21.14
CA GLY A 84 -12.90 -6.55 20.58
C GLY A 84 -12.16 -6.39 19.25
N LYS A 85 -11.98 -5.16 18.75
CA LYS A 85 -11.17 -4.87 17.56
C LYS A 85 -9.84 -4.21 17.94
N GLN A 86 -8.85 -4.35 17.07
CA GLN A 86 -7.59 -3.63 17.16
C GLN A 86 -7.58 -2.44 16.19
N ALA A 87 -6.95 -1.34 16.61
CA ALA A 87 -6.76 -0.17 15.76
C ALA A 87 -5.75 -0.47 14.65
N ALA A 88 -6.09 -0.08 13.43
CA ALA A 88 -5.26 -0.22 12.25
C ALA A 88 -5.43 1.02 11.36
N ALA A 89 -4.46 1.26 10.49
CA ALA A 89 -4.58 2.29 9.48
C ALA A 89 -3.92 1.87 8.16
N GLY A 90 -4.33 2.53 7.08
CA GLY A 90 -3.80 2.32 5.74
C GLY A 90 -4.06 3.53 4.84
N ALA A 91 -3.62 3.43 3.60
CA ALA A 91 -3.77 4.51 2.63
C ALA A 91 -4.27 4.02 1.26
N VAL A 92 -5.12 4.82 0.63
CA VAL A 92 -5.39 4.77 -0.81
C VAL A 92 -4.47 5.80 -1.46
N VAL A 93 -3.39 5.32 -2.09
CA VAL A 93 -2.42 6.18 -2.77
C VAL A 93 -2.87 6.39 -4.21
N VAL A 94 -3.13 7.65 -4.56
CA VAL A 94 -3.65 8.05 -5.88
C VAL A 94 -2.56 8.79 -6.65
N GLU A 95 -2.32 8.35 -7.89
CA GLU A 95 -1.45 9.04 -8.84
C GLU A 95 -2.21 10.18 -9.55
N PRO A 96 -1.50 11.21 -10.05
CA PRO A 96 -2.12 12.29 -10.82
C PRO A 96 -2.92 11.84 -12.05
N ASP A 97 -2.59 10.67 -12.62
CA ASP A 97 -3.31 10.06 -13.75
C ASP A 97 -4.56 9.26 -13.33
N GLY A 98 -4.89 9.23 -12.04
CA GLY A 98 -6.07 8.58 -11.48
C GLY A 98 -5.88 7.09 -11.16
N ARG A 99 -4.71 6.51 -11.41
CA ARG A 99 -4.40 5.14 -10.99
C ARG A 99 -4.14 5.07 -9.49
N LEU A 100 -4.33 3.88 -8.95
CA LEU A 100 -4.22 3.52 -7.55
C LEU A 100 -3.08 2.52 -7.35
N TRP A 101 -2.41 2.61 -6.21
CA TRP A 101 -1.46 1.60 -5.77
C TRP A 101 -2.14 0.54 -4.89
N LEU A 102 -1.86 -0.72 -5.20
CA LEU A 102 -2.28 -1.90 -4.42
C LEU A 102 -1.07 -2.78 -4.13
N VAL A 103 -1.18 -3.64 -3.12
CA VAL A 103 -0.17 -4.64 -2.80
C VAL A 103 -0.76 -6.04 -2.93
N ALA A 104 0.05 -7.01 -3.36
CA ALA A 104 -0.28 -8.42 -3.31
C ALA A 104 0.49 -9.07 -2.17
N PRO A 105 -0.19 -9.50 -1.09
CA PRO A 105 0.49 -10.11 0.04
C PRO A 105 1.24 -11.39 -0.34
N SER A 106 2.43 -11.56 0.24
CA SER A 106 3.23 -12.78 0.12
C SER A 106 2.41 -14.00 0.52
N ASN A 107 2.41 -15.02 -0.36
CA ASN A 107 1.67 -16.26 -0.18
C ASN A 107 0.16 -16.07 0.09
N ALA A 108 -0.41 -14.97 -0.42
CA ALA A 108 -1.83 -14.62 -0.23
C ALA A 108 -2.23 -14.63 1.25
N PHE A 109 -1.38 -14.07 2.13
CA PHE A 109 -1.67 -13.97 3.56
C PHE A 109 -3.07 -13.38 3.81
N GLY A 110 -3.85 -13.99 4.71
CA GLY A 110 -5.26 -13.61 4.93
C GLY A 110 -6.21 -13.93 3.76
N GLY A 111 -5.75 -14.68 2.75
CA GLY A 111 -6.48 -15.01 1.53
C GLY A 111 -6.73 -13.80 0.62
N TYR A 112 -5.88 -12.78 0.67
CA TYR A 112 -5.95 -11.62 -0.22
C TYR A 112 -5.15 -11.89 -1.50
N THR A 113 -5.73 -11.56 -2.66
CA THR A 113 -5.01 -11.52 -3.94
C THR A 113 -4.32 -10.16 -4.09
N ALA A 114 -5.06 -9.09 -3.81
CA ALA A 114 -4.56 -7.74 -3.68
C ALA A 114 -5.34 -7.00 -2.58
N THR A 115 -4.74 -5.98 -2.00
CA THR A 115 -5.34 -5.13 -0.97
C THR A 115 -4.73 -3.72 -1.03
N PHE A 116 -5.37 -2.75 -0.37
CA PHE A 116 -4.71 -1.47 -0.10
C PHE A 116 -3.75 -1.64 1.08
N PRO A 117 -2.58 -0.96 1.08
CA PRO A 117 -1.61 -1.15 2.13
C PRO A 117 -2.16 -0.70 3.49
N LYS A 118 -1.96 -1.53 4.52
CA LYS A 118 -2.52 -1.30 5.87
C LYS A 118 -1.91 -2.25 6.89
N GLY A 119 -1.94 -1.80 8.14
CA GLY A 119 -1.68 -2.69 9.27
C GLY A 119 -1.97 -2.05 10.61
N ARG A 120 -1.50 -2.69 11.67
CA ARG A 120 -1.90 -2.38 13.05
C ARG A 120 -1.13 -1.17 13.55
N ALA A 121 -1.77 -0.36 14.39
CA ALA A 121 -1.14 0.86 14.87
C ALA A 121 0.08 0.63 15.79
N MET A 122 0.09 -0.48 16.53
CA MET A 122 1.20 -0.87 17.43
C MET A 122 1.69 0.25 18.38
N GLY A 123 0.79 1.15 18.78
CA GLY A 123 1.09 2.28 19.68
C GLY A 123 1.45 3.59 18.96
N ALA A 124 1.61 3.60 17.64
CA ALA A 124 1.75 4.81 16.84
C ALA A 124 0.39 5.47 16.56
N SER A 125 0.40 6.73 16.10
CA SER A 125 -0.80 7.39 15.59
C SER A 125 -1.29 6.71 14.31
N LEU A 126 -2.59 6.84 14.00
CA LEU A 126 -3.16 6.23 12.79
C LEU A 126 -2.54 6.81 11.51
N ARG A 127 -2.17 8.08 11.52
CA ARG A 127 -1.51 8.73 10.38
C ARG A 127 -0.09 8.21 10.18
N ALA A 128 0.71 8.16 11.25
CA ALA A 128 2.04 7.56 11.21
C ALA A 128 1.98 6.08 10.78
N THR A 129 0.99 5.34 11.27
CA THR A 129 0.74 3.94 10.88
C THR A 129 0.47 3.82 9.39
N ALA A 130 -0.41 4.62 8.82
CA ALA A 130 -0.71 4.56 7.38
C ALA A 130 0.53 4.83 6.51
N ILE A 131 1.40 5.76 6.93
CA ILE A 131 2.67 6.05 6.25
C ILE A 131 3.63 4.86 6.34
N ARG A 132 3.86 4.34 7.55
CA ARG A 132 4.73 3.18 7.79
C ARG A 132 4.30 1.98 6.96
N GLU A 133 3.03 1.58 7.09
CA GLU A 133 2.48 0.40 6.43
C GLU A 133 2.51 0.53 4.90
N THR A 134 2.29 1.74 4.38
CA THR A 134 2.44 1.98 2.94
C THR A 134 3.88 1.77 2.50
N TRP A 135 4.85 2.29 3.23
CA TRP A 135 6.26 2.08 2.88
C TRP A 135 6.69 0.61 3.05
N GLU A 136 6.35 -0.04 4.15
CA GLU A 136 6.70 -1.44 4.41
C GLU A 136 6.09 -2.38 3.36
N GLU A 137 4.81 -2.25 3.05
CA GLU A 137 4.12 -3.18 2.13
C GLU A 137 4.32 -2.83 0.65
N SER A 138 4.71 -1.60 0.30
CA SER A 138 4.79 -1.16 -1.11
C SER A 138 6.09 -0.49 -1.53
N GLY A 139 6.99 -0.15 -0.61
CA GLY A 139 8.21 0.62 -0.89
C GLY A 139 7.96 2.09 -1.24
N LEU A 140 6.71 2.57 -1.15
CA LEU A 140 6.33 3.93 -1.53
C LEU A 140 6.48 4.91 -0.37
N SER A 141 7.02 6.09 -0.66
CA SER A 141 6.98 7.24 0.26
C SER A 141 5.80 8.12 -0.10
N ILE A 142 4.97 8.44 0.90
CA ILE A 142 3.67 9.11 0.71
C ILE A 142 3.50 10.31 1.63
N VAL A 143 2.60 11.20 1.22
CA VAL A 143 2.01 12.22 2.09
C VAL A 143 0.49 12.05 2.10
N LEU A 144 -0.07 12.10 3.30
CA LEU A 144 -1.52 12.02 3.50
C LEU A 144 -2.16 13.33 3.05
N THR A 145 -3.30 13.23 2.37
CA THR A 145 -4.01 14.37 1.77
C THR A 145 -5.43 14.52 2.28
N GLY A 146 -5.95 13.54 3.03
CA GLY A 146 -7.26 13.62 3.63
C GLY A 146 -7.67 12.32 4.30
N TRP A 147 -8.68 12.39 5.15
CA TRP A 147 -9.38 11.21 5.66
C TRP A 147 -10.29 10.61 4.58
N LEU A 148 -10.38 9.27 4.53
CA LEU A 148 -11.30 8.55 3.63
C LEU A 148 -12.46 7.93 4.40
N GLY A 149 -12.18 7.19 5.48
CA GLY A 149 -13.20 6.43 6.18
C GLY A 149 -12.63 5.44 7.18
N ASP A 150 -13.50 4.91 8.04
CA ASP A 150 -13.18 3.86 9.00
C ASP A 150 -13.94 2.57 8.64
N PHE A 151 -13.21 1.46 8.51
CA PHE A 151 -13.74 0.22 7.95
C PHE A 151 -13.51 -0.94 8.92
N SER A 152 -14.60 -1.59 9.32
CA SER A 152 -14.53 -2.82 10.11
C SER A 152 -14.03 -3.99 9.27
N ARG A 153 -13.04 -4.70 9.80
CA ARG A 153 -12.49 -5.96 9.29
C ARG A 153 -12.70 -7.05 10.34
N THR A 154 -12.25 -8.28 10.08
CA THR A 154 -12.42 -9.42 11.02
C THR A 154 -11.81 -9.15 12.39
N GLN A 155 -10.56 -8.65 12.45
CA GLN A 155 -9.86 -8.40 13.71
C GLN A 155 -9.60 -6.92 13.99
N THR A 156 -9.61 -6.08 12.95
CA THR A 156 -9.26 -4.68 13.04
C THR A 156 -10.44 -3.77 12.75
N HIS A 157 -10.37 -2.55 13.26
CA HIS A 157 -11.10 -1.40 12.73
C HIS A 157 -10.04 -0.50 12.10
N THR A 158 -10.13 -0.30 10.79
CA THR A 158 -9.04 0.26 9.99
C THR A 158 -9.45 1.63 9.44
N ARG A 159 -8.73 2.68 9.85
CA ARG A 159 -8.85 4.02 9.25
C ARG A 159 -8.06 4.09 7.95
N PHE A 160 -8.71 4.47 6.87
CA PHE A 160 -8.03 4.76 5.62
C PHE A 160 -7.90 6.26 5.40
N TYR A 161 -6.76 6.65 4.85
CA TYR A 161 -6.48 8.00 4.37
C TYR A 161 -6.36 7.99 2.85
N LEU A 162 -6.59 9.16 2.23
CA LEU A 162 -6.07 9.42 0.89
C LEU A 162 -4.63 9.87 0.99
N ALA A 163 -3.83 9.46 0.02
CA ALA A 163 -2.45 9.85 -0.08
C ALA A 163 -2.04 10.09 -1.53
N ARG A 164 -0.96 10.86 -1.70
CA ARG A 164 -0.22 10.95 -2.96
C ARG A 164 1.21 10.49 -2.72
N ARG A 165 1.82 9.89 -3.74
CA ARG A 165 3.24 9.51 -3.71
C ARG A 165 4.13 10.75 -3.79
N VAL A 166 5.22 10.74 -3.03
CA VAL A 166 6.28 11.76 -3.04
C VAL A 166 7.66 11.17 -3.31
N GLY A 167 7.78 9.85 -3.32
CA GLY A 167 9.00 9.12 -3.62
C GLY A 167 8.79 7.62 -3.41
N GLY A 168 9.90 6.90 -3.18
CA GLY A 168 9.87 5.45 -3.04
C GLY A 168 9.87 4.73 -4.39
N HIS A 169 10.18 3.44 -4.35
CA HIS A 169 10.23 2.59 -5.52
C HIS A 169 9.42 1.32 -5.23
N PRO A 170 8.41 0.98 -6.06
CA PRO A 170 7.52 -0.15 -5.78
C PRO A 170 8.23 -1.51 -5.73
N ALA A 171 9.37 -1.64 -6.41
CA ALA A 171 10.26 -2.81 -6.29
C ALA A 171 10.99 -2.94 -4.93
N GLY A 172 10.84 -1.98 -4.02
CA GLY A 172 11.38 -1.95 -2.66
C GLY A 172 10.42 -2.45 -1.57
N MET A 173 9.30 -3.09 -1.93
CA MET A 173 8.38 -3.67 -0.96
C MET A 173 9.08 -4.65 -0.01
N GLY A 174 8.65 -4.60 1.25
CA GLY A 174 9.04 -5.55 2.29
C GLY A 174 8.43 -6.93 2.08
N TRP A 175 8.86 -7.88 2.90
CA TRP A 175 8.54 -9.32 2.77
C TRP A 175 7.06 -9.66 2.84
N GLU A 176 6.24 -8.79 3.45
CA GLU A 176 4.80 -9.00 3.56
C GLU A 176 4.09 -8.95 2.21
N SER A 177 4.71 -8.32 1.21
CA SER A 177 4.20 -8.22 -0.15
C SER A 177 5.12 -8.94 -1.13
N GLN A 178 4.53 -9.60 -2.14
CA GLN A 178 5.27 -10.21 -3.24
C GLN A 178 5.08 -9.48 -4.57
N ALA A 179 4.19 -8.49 -4.60
CA ALA A 179 4.01 -7.59 -5.73
C ALA A 179 3.34 -6.29 -5.30
N VAL A 180 3.54 -5.27 -6.12
CA VAL A 180 2.85 -3.97 -6.04
C VAL A 180 2.21 -3.71 -7.39
N HIS A 181 0.94 -3.28 -7.41
CA HIS A 181 0.19 -2.99 -8.62
C HIS A 181 -0.08 -1.50 -8.73
N LEU A 182 0.05 -0.95 -9.94
CA LEU A 182 -0.45 0.35 -10.33
C LEU A 182 -1.58 0.15 -11.33
N ALA A 183 -2.80 0.51 -10.95
CA ALA A 183 -4.01 0.12 -11.67
C ALA A 183 -5.06 1.23 -11.69
N THR A 184 -5.84 1.34 -12.77
CA THR A 184 -7.06 2.17 -12.77
C THR A 184 -8.06 1.67 -11.73
N PRO A 185 -9.05 2.48 -11.28
CA PRO A 185 -10.06 2.02 -10.33
C PRO A 185 -10.85 0.79 -10.80
N ALA A 186 -11.10 0.67 -12.12
CA ALA A 186 -11.76 -0.49 -12.69
C ALA A 186 -10.90 -1.76 -12.58
N GLN A 187 -9.61 -1.66 -12.90
CA GLN A 187 -8.64 -2.76 -12.75
C GLN A 187 -8.42 -3.11 -11.26
N ALA A 188 -8.34 -2.09 -10.39
CA ALA A 188 -8.26 -2.27 -8.94
C ALA A 188 -9.44 -3.10 -8.42
N ARG A 189 -10.67 -2.82 -8.87
CA ARG A 189 -11.84 -3.63 -8.51
C ARG A 189 -11.69 -5.10 -8.89
N GLN A 190 -11.08 -5.39 -10.04
CA GLN A 190 -10.84 -6.76 -10.51
C GLN A 190 -9.75 -7.47 -9.71
N LEU A 191 -8.70 -6.75 -9.30
CA LEU A 191 -7.59 -7.29 -8.50
C LEU A 191 -8.01 -7.58 -7.04
N LEU A 192 -8.83 -6.68 -6.46
CA LEU A 192 -9.33 -6.83 -5.09
C LEU A 192 -10.32 -8.00 -5.00
N ASN A 193 -10.04 -8.96 -4.14
CA ASN A 193 -10.88 -10.17 -3.98
C ASN A 193 -11.72 -10.18 -2.69
N ARG A 194 -11.65 -9.12 -1.87
CA ARG A 194 -12.41 -9.00 -0.62
C ARG A 194 -13.41 -7.85 -0.68
N SER A 195 -14.64 -8.12 -0.25
CA SER A 195 -15.69 -7.11 -0.13
C SER A 195 -15.28 -5.94 0.78
N THR A 196 -14.43 -6.21 1.77
CA THR A 196 -13.89 -5.20 2.67
C THR A 196 -12.98 -4.20 1.98
N ASP A 197 -12.24 -4.61 0.94
CA ASP A 197 -11.43 -3.69 0.13
C ASP A 197 -12.25 -3.06 -1.00
N HIS A 198 -13.26 -3.76 -1.53
CA HIS A 198 -14.26 -3.13 -2.41
C HIS A 198 -14.97 -1.97 -1.71
N ALA A 199 -15.33 -2.10 -0.42
CA ALA A 199 -15.93 -1.01 0.34
C ALA A 199 -15.01 0.22 0.46
N VAL A 200 -13.69 0.02 0.56
CA VAL A 200 -12.71 1.12 0.58
C VAL A 200 -12.65 1.78 -0.79
N LEU A 201 -12.61 1.00 -1.87
CA LEU A 201 -12.64 1.51 -3.23
C LEU A 201 -13.95 2.25 -3.55
N ASP A 202 -15.10 1.74 -3.11
CA ASP A 202 -16.40 2.36 -3.27
C ASP A 202 -16.45 3.73 -2.57
N ALA A 203 -15.94 3.81 -1.34
CA ALA A 203 -15.84 5.07 -0.60
C ALA A 203 -14.90 6.07 -1.28
N PHE A 204 -13.81 5.60 -1.91
CA PHE A 204 -12.94 6.47 -2.71
C PHE A 204 -13.68 7.03 -3.93
N LEU A 205 -14.40 6.18 -4.66
CA LEU A 205 -15.12 6.55 -5.87
C LEU A 205 -16.32 7.48 -5.59
N SER A 206 -16.92 7.42 -4.40
CA SER A 206 -18.05 8.28 -4.03
C SER A 206 -17.66 9.70 -3.62
N ARG A 207 -16.37 10.08 -3.69
CA ARG A 207 -15.89 11.43 -3.36
C ARG A 207 -15.99 12.41 -4.53
N GLY A 208 -16.28 11.92 -5.73
CA GLY A 208 -16.46 12.69 -6.97
C GLY A 208 -17.91 12.95 -7.30
#